data_AF-A0A193BV21-F1
#
_entry.id   AF-A0A193BV21-F1
#
_cell.length_a   1.000
_cell.length_b   1.000
_cell.length_c   1.000
_cell.angle_alpha   90.00
_cell.angle_beta   90.00
_cell.angle_gamma   90.00
#
_symmetry.space_group_name_H-M   'P 1'
#
loop_
_entity.id
_entity.type
_entity.pdbx_description
1 polymer ?
#
loop_
_entity_poly.entity_id
_entity_poly.type
_entity_poly.pdbx_seq_one_letter_code
_entity_poly.pdbx_strand_id
1 'polypeptide(L)' 'MVNNPRLRSLRERPVPTDIYATGVALHLAHIRISQTAPYPRLHFLEATDKAELICVGYLGPHLLTR' A
#
# COMPACT_ATOMS: atom_id res chain seq x y z
N MET A 1 -10.89 1.43 8.85
CA MET A 1 -9.53 1.75 8.37
C MET A 1 -9.54 2.76 7.24
N VAL A 2 -10.39 2.64 6.21
CA VAL A 2 -10.44 3.61 5.09
C VAL A 2 -11.33 4.82 5.37
N ASN A 3 -12.34 4.68 6.25
CA ASN A 3 -13.25 5.76 6.63
C ASN A 3 -12.60 6.86 7.50
N ASN A 4 -11.40 6.62 8.05
CA ASN A 4 -10.63 7.64 8.75
C ASN A 4 -9.59 8.24 7.78
N PRO A 5 -9.71 9.52 7.39
CA PRO A 5 -8.80 10.15 6.43
C PRO A 5 -7.33 10.06 6.83
N ARG A 6 -7.02 10.14 8.13
CA ARG A 6 -5.64 10.05 8.63
C ARG A 6 -5.03 8.66 8.45
N LEU A 7 -5.83 7.60 8.62
CA LEU A 7 -5.35 6.24 8.42
C LEU A 7 -5.26 5.88 6.93
N ARG A 8 -6.13 6.50 6.12
CA ARG A 8 -6.13 6.38 4.66
C ARG A 8 -4.87 6.98 4.04
N SER A 9 -4.48 8.20 4.43
CA SER A 9 -3.31 8.88 3.86
C SER A 9 -1.99 8.13 4.09
N LEU A 10 -1.88 7.31 5.14
CA LEU A 10 -0.70 6.45 5.37
C LEU A 10 -0.54 5.35 4.31
N ARG A 11 -1.61 5.04 3.57
CA ARG A 11 -1.69 3.96 2.57
C ARG A 11 -1.87 4.47 1.15
N GLU A 12 -2.04 5.76 0.95
CA GLU A 12 -2.02 6.39 -0.36
C GLU A 12 -0.57 6.59 -0.80
N ARG A 13 -0.21 5.99 -1.94
CA ARG A 13 1.17 6.00 -2.44
C ARG A 13 1.18 6.28 -3.93
N PRO A 14 2.29 6.84 -4.44
CA PRO A 14 2.45 7.05 -5.87
C PRO A 14 2.33 5.75 -6.64
N VAL A 15 1.67 5.81 -7.79
CA VAL A 15 1.63 4.74 -8.79
C VAL A 15 1.81 5.34 -10.18
N PRO A 16 2.31 4.56 -11.14
CA PRO A 16 2.29 4.95 -12.55
C PRO A 16 0.90 5.41 -13.02
N THR A 17 0.87 6.48 -13.84
CA THR A 17 -0.38 7.14 -14.26
C THR A 17 -1.19 6.34 -15.27
N ASP A 18 -0.55 5.39 -15.95
CA ASP A 18 -1.17 4.36 -16.79
C ASP A 18 -2.05 3.39 -15.97
N ILE A 19 -1.76 3.20 -14.68
CA ILE A 19 -2.59 2.38 -13.75
C ILE A 19 -3.73 3.21 -13.18
N TYR A 20 -3.43 4.43 -12.70
CA TYR A 20 -4.40 5.38 -12.19
C TYR A 20 -4.03 6.80 -12.64
N ALA A 21 -4.94 7.46 -13.35
CA ALA A 21 -4.71 8.82 -13.88
C ALA A 21 -4.33 9.86 -12.81
N THR A 22 -4.72 9.64 -11.54
CA THR A 22 -4.35 10.48 -10.40
C THR A 22 -2.88 10.39 -10.00
N GLY A 23 -2.15 9.36 -10.47
CA GLY A 23 -0.76 9.08 -10.06
C GLY A 23 -0.62 8.60 -8.62
N VAL A 24 -1.74 8.37 -7.92
CA VAL A 24 -1.79 7.88 -6.54
C VAL A 24 -2.89 6.85 -6.37
N ALA A 25 -2.62 5.79 -5.60
CA ALA A 25 -3.58 4.74 -5.30
C ALA A 25 -3.49 4.32 -3.84
N LEU A 26 -4.50 3.58 -3.38
CA LEU A 26 -4.59 3.07 -2.02
C LEU A 26 -4.04 1.64 -1.94
N HIS A 27 -2.98 1.42 -1.17
CA HIS A 27 -2.32 0.12 -1.01
C HIS A 27 -2.86 -0.60 0.24
N LEU A 28 -3.98 -1.30 0.06
CA LEU A 28 -4.65 -2.03 1.15
C LEU A 28 -4.06 -3.43 1.40
N ALA A 29 -3.65 -4.10 0.33
CA ALA A 29 -2.99 -5.40 0.42
C ALA A 29 -1.64 -5.24 1.12
N HIS A 30 -1.37 -6.12 2.07
CA HIS A 30 -0.10 -6.14 2.76
C HIS A 30 0.26 -7.54 3.26
N ILE A 31 1.56 -7.81 3.28
CA ILE A 31 2.13 -9.00 3.90
C ILE A 31 3.06 -8.61 5.03
N ARG A 32 3.10 -9.43 6.08
CA ARG A 32 4.10 -9.34 7.14
C ARG A 32 5.37 -10.05 6.66
N ILE A 33 6.51 -9.37 6.78
CA ILE A 33 7.78 -9.87 6.22
C ILE A 33 8.57 -10.66 7.27
N SER A 34 8.43 -10.30 8.55
CA SER A 34 9.09 -11.03 9.64
C SER A 34 8.10 -11.46 10.70
N GLN A 35 8.30 -12.67 11.22
CA GLN A 35 7.58 -13.19 12.38
C GLN A 35 8.10 -12.64 13.72
N THR A 36 9.15 -11.82 13.73
CA THR A 36 9.68 -11.16 14.92
C THR A 36 9.43 -9.65 14.90
N ALA A 37 9.29 -9.04 16.09
CA ALA A 37 9.13 -7.60 16.21
C ALA A 37 10.33 -6.90 15.55
N PRO A 38 10.13 -5.78 14.82
CA PRO A 38 8.96 -4.90 14.81
C PRO A 38 7.84 -5.29 13.82
N TYR A 39 7.85 -6.50 13.26
CA TYR A 39 6.83 -6.98 12.31
C TYR A 39 6.65 -6.08 11.08
N PRO A 40 7.72 -5.84 10.31
CA PRO A 40 7.64 -5.03 9.11
C PRO A 40 6.61 -5.59 8.13
N ARG A 41 5.99 -4.67 7.37
CA ARG A 41 4.97 -4.96 6.36
C ARG A 41 5.38 -4.38 5.02
N LEU A 42 5.07 -5.13 3.98
CA LEU A 42 5.08 -4.67 2.60
C LEU A 42 3.64 -4.37 2.22
N HIS A 43 3.34 -3.12 1.88
CA HIS A 43 2.06 -2.71 1.32
C HIS A 43 2.18 -2.60 -0.19
N PHE A 44 1.25 -3.20 -0.91
CA PHE A 44 1.26 -3.24 -2.36
C PHE A 44 -0.13 -3.04 -2.97
N LEU A 45 -0.12 -2.66 -4.24
CA LEU A 45 -1.26 -2.66 -5.13
C LEU A 45 -0.94 -3.66 -6.23
N GLU A 46 -1.82 -4.64 -6.42
CA GLU A 46 -1.81 -5.49 -7.60
C GLU A 46 -2.51 -4.73 -8.73
N ALA A 47 -1.81 -4.53 -9.84
CA ALA A 47 -2.31 -3.90 -11.06
C ALA A 47 -2.17 -4.86 -12.25
N THR A 48 -2.39 -6.16 -12.01
CA THR A 48 -2.27 -7.21 -13.02
C THR A 48 -3.32 -7.09 -14.11
N ASP A 49 -4.48 -6.51 -13.79
CA ASP A 49 -5.58 -6.21 -14.71
C ASP A 49 -5.32 -5.03 -15.66
N LYS A 50 -4.35 -4.15 -15.32
CA LYS A 50 -4.09 -2.91 -16.06
C LYS A 50 -2.72 -2.88 -16.73
N ALA A 51 -1.69 -3.36 -16.04
CA ALA A 51 -0.30 -3.19 -16.46
C ALA A 51 0.59 -4.40 -16.10
N GLU A 52 0.00 -5.56 -15.78
CA GLU A 52 0.71 -6.81 -15.45
C GLU A 52 1.80 -6.65 -14.37
N LEU A 53 1.59 -5.75 -13.42
CA LEU A 53 2.62 -5.37 -12.44
C LEU A 53 2.08 -5.25 -11.01
N ILE A 54 2.99 -5.33 -10.04
CA ILE A 54 2.71 -5.11 -8.62
C ILE A 54 3.44 -3.84 -8.17
N CYS A 55 2.68 -2.85 -7.71
CA CYS A 55 3.22 -1.62 -7.16
C CYS A 55 3.48 -1.77 -5.65
N VAL A 56 4.74 -1.80 -5.23
CA VAL A 56 5.11 -1.73 -3.81
C VAL A 56 5.08 -0.28 -3.36
N GLY A 57 4.13 0.06 -2.48
CA GLY A 57 3.94 1.43 -2.01
C GLY A 57 4.64 1.74 -0.69
N TYR A 58 4.92 0.72 0.12
CA TYR A 58 5.60 0.90 1.39
C TYR A 58 6.25 -0.39 1.88
N LEU A 59 7.45 -0.27 2.44
CA LEU A 59 8.20 -1.32 3.11
C LEU A 59 8.71 -0.75 4.43
N GLY A 60 8.21 -1.26 5.57
CA GLY A 60 8.65 -0.73 6.86
C GLY A 60 7.79 -1.17 8.05
N PRO A 61 7.90 -0.49 9.20
CA PRO A 61 7.11 -0.78 10.39
C PRO A 61 5.60 -0.84 10.15
N HIS A 62 4.87 -1.46 11.08
CA HIS A 62 3.41 -1.48 11.05
C HIS A 62 2.83 -0.07 10.95
N LEU A 63 2.08 0.23 9.87
CA LEU A 63 1.30 1.46 9.78
C LEU A 63 0.12 1.46 10.75
N LEU A 64 -0.20 2.60 11.37
CA LEU A 64 -1.32 2.73 12.31
C LEU A 64 -2.65 2.21 11.71
N THR A 65 -3.49 1.63 12.56
CA THR A 65 -4.79 1.01 12.17
C THR A 65 -5.99 1.50 12.99
N ARG A 66 -5.77 2.23 14.09
CA ARG A 66 -6.79 2.78 14.99
C ARG A 66 -6.38 4.18 15.42
#